data_AF-A0AAW7YXK2-F1
#
_entry.id   AF-A0AAW7YXK2-F1
#
_cell.length_a   1.000
_cell.length_b   1.000
_cell.length_c   1.000
_cell.angle_alpha   90.00
_cell.angle_beta   90.00
_cell.angle_gamma   90.00
#
_symmetry.space_group_name_H-M   'P 1'
#
loop_
_entity.id
_entity.type
_entity.pdbx_description
1 polymer ?
#
loop_
_entity_poly.entity_id
_entity_poly.type
_entity_poly.pdbx_seq_one_letter_code
_entity_poly.pdbx_strand_id
1 'polypeptide(L)'
;TGTTWTFNDSGLSNGNTYVYTARVETAGGNQSPASSAYTITVDTVAPTQTTTITTVVDNVAPGLGNVANGAFTNDDTPEVQGTISATLGSGEVVAIYRDGIKVGTATVSGTTWTYADAGLASGSTYT
;
A
#
# COMPACT_ATOMS: atom_id res chain seq x y z
N THR A 1 -19.56 28.03 -26.42
CA THR A 1 -20.45 27.44 -25.41
C THR A 1 -19.92 26.07 -25.06
N GLY A 2 -19.98 25.68 -23.80
CA GLY A 2 -19.53 24.37 -23.33
C GLY A 2 -20.16 24.09 -21.98
N THR A 3 -20.49 22.82 -21.74
CA THR A 3 -21.04 22.33 -20.46
C THR A 3 -19.94 21.72 -19.57
N THR A 4 -18.68 21.82 -19.98
CA THR A 4 -17.51 21.27 -19.30
C THR A 4 -16.54 22.38 -18.89
N TRP A 5 -15.88 22.18 -17.76
CA TRP A 5 -14.88 23.08 -17.21
C TRP A 5 -13.88 22.29 -16.38
N THR A 6 -12.71 22.89 -16.14
CA THR A 6 -11.68 22.35 -15.25
C THR A 6 -11.12 23.48 -14.40
N PHE A 7 -10.79 23.18 -13.14
CA PHE A 7 -10.08 24.09 -12.24
C PHE A 7 -8.86 23.37 -11.69
N ASN A 8 -7.70 24.01 -11.74
CA ASN A 8 -6.46 23.48 -11.19
C ASN A 8 -6.10 24.28 -9.94
N ASP A 9 -6.27 23.68 -8.77
CA ASP A 9 -5.90 24.30 -7.51
C ASP A 9 -4.39 24.18 -7.27
N SER A 10 -3.75 25.29 -6.91
CA SER A 10 -2.31 25.37 -6.64
C SER A 10 -2.08 26.07 -5.30
N GLY A 11 -2.32 25.35 -4.22
CA GLY A 11 -2.09 25.87 -2.85
C GLY A 11 -2.35 24.84 -1.76
N LEU A 12 -2.55 23.58 -2.14
CA LEU A 12 -2.90 22.53 -1.22
C LEU A 12 -1.66 22.08 -0.45
N SER A 13 -1.77 22.02 0.86
CA SER A 13 -0.69 21.65 1.78
C SER A 13 -0.99 20.27 2.37
N ASN A 14 0.07 19.46 2.50
CA ASN A 14 0.00 18.13 3.11
C ASN A 14 -0.71 18.14 4.48
N GLY A 15 -1.47 17.09 4.77
CA GLY A 15 -2.17 16.88 6.04
C GLY A 15 -3.44 17.71 6.21
N ASN A 16 -3.78 18.56 5.24
CA ASN A 16 -5.01 19.37 5.30
C ASN A 16 -6.15 18.73 4.51
N THR A 17 -7.35 18.96 5.02
CA THR A 17 -8.61 18.58 4.38
C THR A 17 -9.23 19.80 3.71
N TYR A 18 -9.65 19.64 2.46
CA TYR A 18 -10.26 20.68 1.64
C TYR A 18 -11.65 20.24 1.18
N VAL A 19 -12.56 21.20 1.11
CA VAL A 19 -13.96 20.97 0.68
C VAL A 19 -14.25 21.87 -0.50
N TYR A 20 -14.61 21.26 -1.63
CA TYR A 20 -14.97 21.96 -2.86
C TYR A 20 -16.48 22.01 -3.05
N THR A 21 -16.96 23.15 -3.53
CA THR A 21 -18.32 23.33 -4.06
C THR A 21 -18.27 24.20 -5.31
N ALA A 22 -19.26 24.08 -6.19
CA ALA A 22 -19.39 24.91 -7.38
C ALA A 22 -20.80 25.49 -7.49
N ARG A 23 -20.95 26.65 -8.13
CA ARG A 23 -22.24 27.28 -8.44
C ARG A 23 -22.13 28.14 -9.69
N VAL A 24 -23.27 28.47 -10.30
CA VAL A 24 -23.34 29.41 -11.41
C VAL A 24 -23.61 30.81 -10.86
N GLU A 25 -22.89 31.82 -11.36
CA GLU A 25 -23.04 33.22 -10.98
C GLU A 25 -23.15 34.09 -12.22
N THR A 26 -24.06 35.06 -12.21
CA THR A 26 -24.16 36.07 -13.28
C THR A 26 -23.15 37.19 -13.06
N ALA A 27 -22.85 37.99 -14.09
CA ALA A 27 -21.96 39.14 -13.97
C ALA A 27 -22.44 40.20 -12.96
N GLY A 28 -23.74 40.21 -12.62
CA GLY A 28 -24.32 41.07 -11.59
C GLY A 28 -24.32 40.47 -10.18
N GLY A 29 -23.74 39.28 -9.99
CA GLY A 29 -23.62 38.62 -8.68
C GLY A 29 -24.79 37.73 -8.27
N ASN A 30 -25.78 37.49 -9.15
CA ASN A 30 -26.87 36.56 -8.83
C ASN A 30 -26.36 35.12 -8.92
N GLN A 31 -26.54 34.34 -7.85
CA GLN A 31 -25.95 33.01 -7.69
C GLN A 31 -27.02 31.91 -7.67
N SER A 32 -26.72 30.75 -8.28
CA SER A 32 -27.47 29.51 -8.07
C SER A 32 -27.18 28.90 -6.70
N PRO A 33 -27.96 27.88 -6.27
CA PRO A 33 -27.52 27.00 -5.20
C PRO A 33 -26.14 26.39 -5.50
N ALA A 34 -25.39 26.11 -4.44
CA ALA A 34 -24.14 25.38 -4.53
C ALA A 34 -24.38 23.89 -4.84
N SER A 35 -23.39 23.25 -5.46
CA SER A 35 -23.31 21.80 -5.60
C SER A 35 -23.21 21.12 -4.23
N SER A 36 -23.35 19.80 -4.21
CA SER A 36 -22.89 18.99 -3.08
C SER A 36 -21.39 19.21 -2.82
N ALA A 37 -20.99 19.08 -1.56
CA ALA A 37 -19.60 19.15 -1.13
C ALA A 37 -18.79 17.95 -1.64
N TYR A 38 -17.56 18.21 -2.08
CA TYR A 38 -16.57 17.19 -2.39
C TYR A 38 -15.34 17.39 -1.50
N THR A 39 -15.07 16.42 -0.63
CA THR A 39 -14.01 16.51 0.37
C THR A 39 -12.79 15.70 -0.07
N ILE A 40 -11.61 16.30 0.03
CA ILE A 40 -10.32 15.62 -0.17
C ILE A 40 -9.40 15.88 1.01
N THR A 41 -8.47 14.95 1.25
CA THR A 41 -7.35 15.15 2.17
C THR A 41 -6.06 14.96 1.39
N VAL A 42 -5.10 15.87 1.57
CA VAL A 42 -3.81 15.77 0.91
C VAL A 42 -2.85 14.95 1.75
N ASP A 43 -2.34 13.87 1.19
CA ASP A 43 -1.23 13.11 1.76
C ASP A 43 -0.12 12.92 0.72
N THR A 44 1.06 13.39 1.07
CA THR A 44 2.28 13.38 0.26
C THR A 44 3.48 12.88 1.06
N VAL A 45 3.27 12.41 2.28
CA VAL A 45 4.35 11.91 3.14
C VAL A 45 4.61 10.45 2.78
N ALA A 46 5.85 10.16 2.38
CA ALA A 46 6.26 8.79 2.14
C ALA A 46 6.50 8.04 3.46
N PRO A 47 6.27 6.71 3.50
CA PRO A 47 6.67 5.89 4.64
C PRO A 47 8.18 5.98 4.89
N THR A 48 8.58 6.11 6.15
CA THR A 48 10.00 6.17 6.56
C THR A 48 10.49 4.87 7.19
N GLN A 49 9.59 3.92 7.43
CA GLN A 49 9.88 2.64 8.07
C GLN A 49 10.71 1.78 7.11
N THR A 50 11.69 1.08 7.66
CA THR A 50 12.44 0.04 6.95
C THR A 50 11.85 -1.31 7.31
N THR A 51 11.88 -2.26 6.38
CA THR A 51 11.42 -3.63 6.61
C THR A 51 12.55 -4.62 6.33
N THR A 52 12.56 -5.73 7.05
CA THR A 52 13.55 -6.81 6.90
C THR A 52 12.83 -8.16 6.94
N ILE A 53 13.15 -9.05 6.00
CA ILE A 53 12.78 -10.47 6.10
C ILE A 53 13.69 -11.12 7.14
N THR A 54 13.10 -11.73 8.16
CA THR A 54 13.85 -12.43 9.22
C THR A 54 13.93 -13.93 8.98
N THR A 55 12.89 -14.54 8.43
CA THR A 55 12.87 -15.97 8.13
C THR A 55 11.87 -16.30 7.01
N VAL A 56 12.15 -17.40 6.32
CA VAL A 56 11.20 -18.13 5.49
C VAL A 56 11.01 -19.50 6.15
N VAL A 57 9.78 -19.99 6.24
CA VAL A 57 9.44 -21.25 6.92
C VAL A 57 8.84 -22.23 5.93
N ASP A 58 9.39 -23.44 5.91
CA ASP A 58 8.85 -24.63 5.26
C ASP A 58 7.94 -25.36 6.25
N ASN A 59 6.68 -25.56 5.85
CA ASN A 59 5.68 -26.27 6.64
C ASN A 59 5.26 -27.63 6.02
N VAL A 60 6.01 -28.15 5.04
CA VAL A 60 5.77 -29.42 4.35
C VAL A 60 6.88 -30.45 4.64
N ALA A 61 6.51 -31.63 5.15
CA ALA A 61 7.49 -32.71 5.35
C ALA A 61 7.87 -33.40 4.03
N PRO A 62 9.13 -33.88 3.87
CA PRO A 62 10.27 -33.73 4.78
C PRO A 62 10.96 -32.37 4.60
N GLY A 63 11.46 -31.74 5.66
CA GLY A 63 12.16 -30.44 5.52
C GLY A 63 11.64 -29.31 6.41
N LEU A 64 10.61 -29.60 7.23
CA LEU A 64 10.00 -28.65 8.16
C LEU A 64 11.00 -27.77 8.93
N GLY A 65 10.75 -26.46 8.91
CA GLY A 65 11.50 -25.48 9.70
C GLY A 65 11.95 -24.28 8.88
N ASN A 66 12.99 -23.59 9.37
CA ASN A 66 13.48 -22.37 8.75
C ASN A 66 14.31 -22.69 7.50
N VAL A 67 14.03 -21.99 6.42
CA VAL A 67 14.76 -22.04 5.16
C VAL A 67 15.83 -20.94 5.18
N ALA A 68 17.10 -21.34 5.17
CA ALA A 68 18.22 -20.38 5.11
C ALA A 68 18.24 -19.65 3.76
N ASN A 69 18.79 -18.44 3.74
CA ASN A 69 18.95 -17.68 2.49
C ASN A 69 19.78 -18.47 1.46
N GLY A 70 19.22 -18.68 0.27
CA GLY A 70 19.81 -19.48 -0.81
C GLY A 70 19.64 -21.00 -0.67
N ALA A 71 18.92 -21.47 0.36
CA ALA A 71 18.55 -22.88 0.48
C ALA A 71 17.30 -23.23 -0.34
N PHE A 72 16.95 -24.52 -0.36
CA PHE A 72 15.76 -25.05 -1.03
C PHE A 72 14.68 -25.40 0.00
N THR A 73 13.43 -25.31 -0.42
CA THR A 73 12.22 -25.73 0.31
C THR A 73 11.39 -26.63 -0.60
N ASN A 74 10.66 -27.59 -0.01
CA ASN A 74 9.66 -28.39 -0.72
C ASN A 74 8.22 -27.91 -0.46
N ASP A 75 8.07 -26.78 0.23
CA ASP A 75 6.83 -26.06 0.44
C ASP A 75 6.60 -25.04 -0.70
N ASP A 76 5.47 -25.14 -1.40
CA ASP A 76 5.04 -24.21 -2.45
C ASP A 76 4.19 -23.03 -1.91
N THR A 77 3.99 -23.00 -0.60
CA THR A 77 3.29 -21.97 0.18
C THR A 77 4.06 -21.54 1.45
N PRO A 78 5.37 -21.21 1.33
CA PRO A 78 6.18 -20.90 2.49
C PRO A 78 5.67 -19.65 3.20
N GLU A 79 5.85 -19.64 4.53
CA GLU A 79 5.56 -18.45 5.33
C GLU A 79 6.80 -17.55 5.39
N VAL A 80 6.68 -16.33 4.87
CA VAL A 80 7.70 -15.28 4.97
C VAL A 80 7.38 -14.41 6.18
N GLN A 81 8.37 -14.23 7.06
CA GLN A 81 8.22 -13.42 8.25
C GLN A 81 9.28 -12.32 8.27
N GLY A 82 8.95 -11.21 8.93
CA GLY A 82 9.87 -10.11 9.07
C GLY A 82 9.51 -9.09 10.13
N THR A 83 10.27 -8.01 10.14
CA THR A 83 10.09 -6.88 11.05
C THR A 83 10.07 -5.56 10.29
N ILE A 84 9.48 -4.55 10.94
CA ILE A 84 9.53 -3.14 10.54
C ILE A 84 10.20 -2.32 11.65
N SER A 85 10.94 -1.27 11.29
CA SER A 85 11.69 -0.47 12.27
C SER A 85 10.82 0.37 13.21
N ALA A 86 9.60 0.67 12.80
CA ALA A 86 8.57 1.33 13.61
C ALA A 86 7.18 0.89 13.12
N THR A 87 6.15 1.17 13.91
CA THR A 87 4.75 0.89 13.51
C THR A 87 4.38 1.66 12.25
N LEU A 88 3.56 1.04 11.41
CA LEU A 88 3.00 1.65 10.21
C LEU A 88 2.03 2.79 10.55
N GLY A 89 2.07 3.84 9.74
CA GLY A 89 1.09 4.92 9.70
C GLY A 89 -0.23 4.51 9.06
N SER A 90 -1.19 5.44 9.05
CA SER A 90 -2.51 5.19 8.46
C SER A 90 -2.39 4.92 6.95
N GLY A 91 -2.96 3.82 6.47
CA GLY A 91 -2.93 3.44 5.05
C GLY A 91 -1.61 2.83 4.58
N GLU A 92 -0.57 2.78 5.42
CA GLU A 92 0.69 2.12 5.09
C GLU A 92 0.56 0.59 5.23
N VAL A 93 1.32 -0.14 4.40
CA VAL A 93 1.35 -1.61 4.40
C VAL A 93 2.77 -2.12 4.13
N VAL A 94 3.08 -3.32 4.60
CA VAL A 94 4.25 -4.06 4.10
C VAL A 94 3.84 -4.76 2.80
N ALA A 95 4.33 -4.25 1.67
CA ALA A 95 4.11 -4.87 0.36
C ALA A 95 5.18 -5.95 0.11
N ILE A 96 4.75 -7.14 -0.33
CA ILE A 96 5.64 -8.25 -0.64
C ILE A 96 5.86 -8.32 -2.14
N TYR A 97 7.13 -8.39 -2.53
CA TYR A 97 7.58 -8.50 -3.90
C TYR A 97 8.31 -9.81 -4.10
N ARG A 98 8.07 -10.44 -5.25
CA ARG A 98 8.76 -11.62 -5.75
C ARG A 98 9.10 -11.38 -7.22
N ASP A 99 10.37 -11.53 -7.57
CA ASP A 99 10.98 -11.19 -8.87
C ASP A 99 10.67 -9.75 -9.31
N GLY A 100 10.64 -8.83 -8.34
CA GLY A 100 10.30 -7.42 -8.56
C GLY A 100 8.80 -7.15 -8.82
N ILE A 101 7.94 -8.18 -8.76
CA ILE A 101 6.48 -8.05 -8.91
C ILE A 101 5.81 -8.09 -7.54
N LYS A 102 4.89 -7.15 -7.28
CA LYS A 102 4.10 -7.17 -6.04
C LYS A 102 3.17 -8.38 -6.04
N VAL A 103 3.38 -9.32 -5.13
CA VAL A 103 2.57 -10.54 -4.97
C VAL A 103 1.53 -10.40 -3.86
N GLY A 104 1.71 -9.45 -2.93
CA GLY A 104 0.73 -9.23 -1.88
C GLY A 104 1.08 -8.17 -0.86
N THR A 105 0.38 -8.23 0.26
CA THR A 105 0.60 -7.40 1.45
C THR A 105 0.63 -8.29 2.67
N ALA A 106 1.62 -8.11 3.53
CA ALA A 106 1.78 -8.88 4.76
C ALA A 106 0.74 -8.49 5.82
N THR A 107 0.46 -9.42 6.73
CA THR A 107 -0.26 -9.14 7.97
C THR A 107 0.73 -8.59 8.98
N VAL A 108 0.47 -7.40 9.53
CA VAL A 108 1.36 -6.70 10.46
C VAL A 108 0.78 -6.73 11.86
N SER A 109 1.59 -7.06 12.86
CA SER A 109 1.25 -7.04 14.28
C SER A 109 2.35 -6.33 15.07
N GLY A 110 2.09 -5.10 15.53
CA GLY A 110 3.11 -4.26 16.15
C GLY A 110 4.22 -3.94 15.15
N THR A 111 5.43 -4.44 15.40
CA THR A 111 6.60 -4.28 14.52
C THR A 111 7.02 -5.58 13.82
N THR A 112 6.21 -6.64 13.90
CA THR A 112 6.41 -7.89 13.16
C THR A 112 5.38 -8.04 12.06
N TRP A 113 5.70 -8.85 11.05
CA TRP A 113 4.78 -9.16 9.99
C TRP A 113 4.97 -10.57 9.45
N THR A 114 3.90 -11.15 8.90
CA THR A 114 3.91 -12.44 8.22
C THR A 114 3.17 -12.39 6.88
N TYR A 115 3.60 -13.20 5.93
CA TYR A 115 2.96 -13.37 4.64
C TYR A 115 3.07 -14.83 4.21
N ALA A 116 1.92 -15.47 3.99
CA ALA A 116 1.87 -16.77 3.33
C ALA A 116 1.97 -16.54 1.82
N ASP A 117 3.07 -16.98 1.21
CA ASP A 117 3.23 -16.91 -0.25
C ASP A 117 2.41 -18.01 -0.93
N ALA A 118 2.19 -17.86 -2.23
CA ALA A 118 1.49 -18.85 -3.03
C ALA A 118 1.97 -18.84 -4.49
N GLY A 119 1.70 -19.95 -5.18
CA GLY A 119 1.96 -20.08 -6.62
C GLY A 119 3.44 -20.22 -6.95
N LEU A 120 4.23 -20.81 -6.05
CA LEU A 120 5.62 -21.17 -6.32
C LEU A 120 5.68 -22.50 -7.08
N ALA A 121 6.29 -22.49 -8.27
CA ALA A 121 6.56 -23.69 -9.02
C ALA A 121 7.82 -24.43 -8.52
N SER A 122 7.73 -25.76 -8.45
CA SER A 122 8.85 -26.64 -8.09
C SER A 122 10.06 -26.44 -9.01
N GLY A 123 11.27 -26.53 -8.45
CA GLY A 123 12.53 -26.42 -9.19
C GLY A 123 12.87 -25.02 -9.70
N SER A 124 12.15 -24.00 -9.24
CA SER A 124 12.39 -22.60 -9.62
C SER A 124 13.10 -21.84 -8.50
N THR A 125 13.85 -20.80 -8.87
CA THR A 125 14.44 -19.82 -7.95
C THR A 125 13.69 -18.51 -8.07
N TYR A 126 13.35 -17.91 -6.94
CA TYR A 126 12.64 -16.64 -6.85
C TYR A 126 13.53 -15.63 -6.09
N THR A 127 13.43 -14.35 -6.46
CA THR A 127 14.21 -13.24 -5.89
C THR A 127 13.35 -12.14 -5.31
#